data_AF-A0A3N5VSV7-F1
#
_entry.id   AF-A0A3N5VSV7-F1
#
_cell.length_a   1.000
_cell.length_b   1.000
_cell.length_c   1.000
_cell.angle_alpha   90.00
_cell.angle_beta   90.00
_cell.angle_gamma   90.00
#
_symmetry.space_group_name_H-M   'P 1'
#
loop_
_entity.id
_entity.type
_entity.pdbx_description
1 polymer ?
#
loop_
_entity_poly.entity_id
_entity_poly.type
_entity_poly.pdbx_seq_one_letter_code
_entity_poly.pdbx_strand_id
1 'polypeptide(L)'
;MGPTGLAVATAVARILLEAREVEFVPCSEFFQETLETFHIQKETALSFTDAAIVTIARRQKESKVATFDKDFRRVEGVSVIP
;
A
#
# COMPACT_ATOMS: atom_id res chain seq x y z
N MET A 1 22.86 -1.03 11.58
CA MET A 1 21.81 -1.94 11.07
C MET A 1 20.47 -1.36 11.48
N GLY A 2 19.59 -1.03 10.54
CA GLY A 2 18.25 -0.54 10.86
C GLY A 2 17.41 -1.64 11.52
N PRO A 3 16.27 -1.30 12.15
CA PRO A 3 15.39 -2.29 12.74
C PRO A 3 14.97 -3.32 11.67
N THR A 4 15.00 -4.60 12.03
CA THR A 4 14.60 -5.70 11.15
C THR A 4 13.13 -5.56 10.77
N GLY A 5 12.74 -6.06 9.60
CA GLY A 5 11.35 -5.95 9.10
C GLY A 5 10.30 -6.45 10.08
N LEU A 6 10.63 -7.43 10.93
CA LEU A 6 9.74 -7.93 11.99
C LEU A 6 9.44 -6.90 13.09
N ALA A 7 10.47 -6.19 13.58
CA ALA A 7 10.29 -5.20 14.64
C ALA A 7 9.41 -4.05 14.16
N VAL A 8 9.64 -3.65 12.92
CA VAL A 8 8.91 -2.62 12.20
C VAL A 8 7.44 -3.08 11.98
N ALA A 9 7.21 -4.26 11.41
CA ALA A 9 5.88 -4.85 11.25
C ALA A 9 5.09 -4.93 12.57
N THR A 10 5.75 -5.33 13.66
CA THR A 10 5.13 -5.44 14.99
C THR A 10 4.71 -4.08 15.53
N ALA A 11 5.48 -3.02 15.27
CA ALA A 11 5.15 -1.67 15.71
C ALA A 11 3.89 -1.13 15.02
N VAL A 12 3.78 -1.27 13.69
CA VAL A 12 2.55 -0.85 12.98
C VAL A 12 1.36 -1.74 13.32
N ALA A 13 1.55 -3.04 13.52
CA ALA A 13 0.46 -3.90 13.97
C ALA A 13 -0.15 -3.40 15.30
N ARG A 14 0.68 -2.88 16.22
CA ARG A 14 0.19 -2.25 17.46
C ARG A 14 -0.57 -0.95 17.20
N ILE A 15 -0.07 -0.10 16.31
CA ILE A 15 -0.78 1.14 15.90
C ILE A 15 -2.14 0.80 15.28
N LEU A 16 -2.21 -0.23 14.43
CA LEU A 16 -3.47 -0.69 13.83
C LEU A 16 -4.43 -1.27 14.88
N LEU A 17 -3.93 -1.94 15.92
CA LEU A 17 -4.76 -2.42 17.04
C LEU A 17 -5.33 -1.26 17.89
N GLU A 18 -4.63 -0.14 17.92
CA GLU A 18 -5.10 1.10 18.57
C GLU A 18 -6.00 1.94 17.65
N ALA A 19 -6.18 1.54 16.40
CA ALA A 19 -7.06 2.25 15.48
C ALA A 19 -8.50 2.23 15.99
N ARG A 20 -9.15 3.39 15.95
CA ARG A 20 -10.55 3.54 16.34
C ARG A 20 -11.49 2.72 15.44
N GLU A 21 -11.12 2.55 14.18
CA GLU A 21 -11.91 1.89 13.16
C GLU A 21 -11.00 1.26 12.10
N VAL A 22 -11.42 0.12 11.56
CA VAL A 22 -10.75 -0.59 10.46
C VAL A 22 -11.79 -0.85 9.39
N GLU A 23 -11.53 -0.35 8.19
CA GLU A 23 -12.37 -0.60 7.02
C GLU A 23 -11.71 -1.63 6.11
N PHE A 24 -12.48 -2.65 5.72
CA PHE A 24 -12.05 -3.63 4.74
C PHE A 24 -12.57 -3.25 3.37
N VAL A 25 -11.68 -3.13 2.39
CA VAL A 25 -12.04 -2.80 1.01
C VAL A 25 -12.20 -4.10 0.20
N PRO A 26 -13.39 -4.40 -0.36
CA PRO A 26 -13.57 -5.53 -1.27
C PRO A 26 -12.80 -5.32 -2.59
N CYS A 27 -11.76 -6.12 -2.83
CA CYS A 27 -10.88 -5.89 -3.98
C CYS A 27 -11.47 -6.31 -5.34
N SER A 28 -12.58 -7.06 -5.38
CA SER A 28 -13.16 -7.57 -6.63
C SER A 28 -13.57 -6.46 -7.60
N GLU A 29 -14.06 -5.34 -7.08
CA GLU A 29 -14.49 -4.18 -7.88
C GLU A 29 -13.31 -3.45 -8.54
N PHE A 30 -12.10 -3.64 -8.02
CA PHE A 30 -10.87 -2.99 -8.49
C PHE A 30 -10.00 -3.91 -9.33
N PHE A 31 -10.42 -5.15 -9.58
CA PHE A 31 -9.56 -6.17 -10.18
C PHE A 31 -9.04 -5.75 -11.57
N GLN A 32 -9.93 -5.25 -12.44
CA GLN A 32 -9.56 -4.85 -13.79
C GLN A 32 -8.57 -3.68 -13.78
N GLU A 33 -8.84 -2.63 -13.00
CA GLU A 33 -7.94 -1.47 -12.87
C GLU A 33 -6.61 -1.83 -12.20
N THR A 34 -6.64 -2.78 -11.26
CA THR A 34 -5.42 -3.35 -10.66
C THR A 34 -4.58 -4.05 -11.71
N LEU A 35 -5.21 -4.84 -12.59
CA LEU A 35 -4.51 -5.53 -13.68
C LEU A 35 -3.89 -4.53 -14.64
N GLU A 36 -4.59 -3.45 -14.97
CA GLU A 36 -4.05 -2.36 -15.80
C GLU A 36 -2.84 -1.70 -15.11
N THR A 37 -2.97 -1.31 -13.84
CA THR A 37 -1.87 -0.72 -13.05
C THR A 37 -0.66 -1.65 -12.97
N PHE A 38 -0.90 -2.94 -12.75
CA PHE A 38 0.15 -3.96 -12.69
C PHE A 38 0.83 -4.19 -14.05
N HIS A 39 0.08 -4.13 -15.15
CA HIS A 39 0.62 -4.37 -16.49
C HIS A 39 1.46 -3.21 -17.03
N ILE A 40 1.08 -1.97 -16.71
CA ILE A 40 1.76 -0.77 -17.24
C ILE A 40 2.96 -0.32 -16.42
N GLN A 41 3.29 -1.00 -15.32
CA GLN A 41 4.44 -0.65 -14.50
C GLN A 41 5.74 -0.75 -15.32
N LYS A 42 6.55 0.32 -15.32
CA LYS A 42 7.81 0.39 -16.07
C LYS A 42 9.03 0.47 -15.15
N GLU A 43 8.94 1.34 -14.14
CA GLU A 43 10.04 1.69 -13.23
C GLU A 43 9.89 1.05 -11.85
N THR A 44 8.84 0.27 -11.64
CA THR A 44 8.53 -0.41 -10.38
C THR A 44 8.39 -1.91 -10.60
N ALA A 45 8.61 -2.69 -9.55
CA ALA A 45 8.40 -4.13 -9.52
C ALA A 45 7.33 -4.49 -8.48
N LEU A 46 6.19 -3.81 -8.54
CA LEU A 46 5.05 -4.04 -7.66
C LEU A 46 4.55 -5.47 -7.87
N SER A 47 4.29 -6.17 -6.77
CA SER A 47 3.46 -7.37 -6.84
C SER A 47 2.03 -6.99 -7.24
N PHE A 48 1.21 -7.97 -7.64
CA PHE A 48 -0.20 -7.71 -7.94
C PHE A 48 -0.94 -7.14 -6.71
N THR A 49 -0.59 -7.59 -5.51
CA THR A 49 -1.14 -7.07 -4.25
C THR A 49 -0.75 -5.61 -4.03
N ASP A 50 0.51 -5.26 -4.29
CA ASP A 50 0.96 -3.87 -4.14
C ASP A 50 0.30 -2.95 -5.18
N ALA A 51 0.12 -3.45 -6.42
CA ALA A 51 -0.65 -2.75 -7.43
C ALA A 51 -2.11 -2.51 -6.97
N ALA A 52 -2.74 -3.49 -6.30
CA ALA A 52 -4.09 -3.32 -5.75
C ALA A 52 -4.14 -2.23 -4.67
N ILE A 53 -3.15 -2.22 -3.75
CA ILE A 53 -3.02 -1.21 -2.70
C ILE A 53 -2.87 0.18 -3.34
N VAL A 54 -2.02 0.32 -4.36
CA VAL A 54 -1.82 1.58 -5.09
C VAL A 54 -3.11 2.04 -5.77
N THR A 55 -3.79 1.14 -6.49
CA THR A 55 -5.05 1.43 -7.18
C THR A 55 -6.10 1.94 -6.21
N ILE A 56 -6.28 1.26 -5.07
CA ILE A 56 -7.24 1.66 -4.04
C ILE A 56 -6.80 2.99 -3.42
N ALA A 57 -5.54 3.15 -3.04
CA ALA A 57 -5.03 4.36 -2.41
C ALA A 57 -5.26 5.60 -3.29
N ARG A 58 -5.01 5.53 -4.60
CA ARG A 58 -5.22 6.65 -5.54
C ARG A 58 -6.67 7.14 -5.60
N ARG A 59 -7.64 6.29 -5.26
CA ARG A 59 -9.08 6.65 -5.19
C ARG A 59 -9.45 7.31 -3.86
N GLN A 60 -8.65 7.13 -2.83
CA GLN A 60 -8.87 7.74 -1.52
C GLN A 60 -8.48 9.21 -1.53
N LYS A 61 -9.21 10.02 -0.75
CA LYS A 61 -9.03 11.48 -0.73
C LYS A 61 -7.60 11.92 -0.42
N GLU A 62 -6.89 11.17 0.44
CA GLU A 62 -5.53 11.54 0.82
C GLU A 62 -4.42 10.79 0.05
N SER A 63 -4.77 9.79 -0.78
CA SER A 63 -3.81 8.97 -1.54
C SER A 63 -2.61 8.46 -0.74
N LYS A 64 -2.84 8.05 0.51
CA LYS A 64 -1.79 7.63 1.44
C LYS A 64 -1.69 6.11 1.53
N VAL A 65 -0.46 5.61 1.58
CA VAL A 65 -0.16 4.22 1.90
C VAL A 65 0.73 4.19 3.13
N ALA A 66 0.24 3.62 4.22
CA ALA A 66 1.06 3.32 5.39
C ALA A 66 1.77 1.98 5.16
N THR A 67 3.08 2.01 4.91
CA THR A 67 3.87 0.81 4.65
C THR A 67 5.35 1.03 4.95
N PHE A 68 6.03 -0.06 5.28
CA PHE A 68 7.47 -0.09 5.47
C PHE A 68 8.24 -0.41 4.20
N ASP A 69 7.52 -0.90 3.19
CA ASP A 69 8.09 -1.14 1.89
C ASP A 69 8.37 0.21 1.22
N LYS A 70 9.66 0.51 1.06
CA LYS A 70 10.12 1.77 0.48
C LYS A 70 9.90 1.80 -1.03
N ASP A 71 9.61 0.68 -1.67
CA ASP A 71 9.40 0.63 -3.12
C ASP A 71 8.14 1.39 -3.52
N PHE A 72 7.14 1.50 -2.63
CA PHE A 72 5.96 2.34 -2.83
C PHE A 72 6.29 3.84 -2.99
N ARG A 73 7.46 4.31 -2.53
CA ARG A 73 7.89 5.71 -2.71
C ARG A 73 8.22 6.05 -4.17
N ARG A 74 8.42 5.03 -5.00
CA ARG A 74 8.68 5.19 -6.45
C ARG A 74 7.39 5.25 -7.26
N VAL A 75 6.24 5.05 -6.61
CA VAL A 75 4.93 5.04 -7.28
C VAL A 75 4.37 6.46 -7.30
N GLU A 76 4.08 6.96 -8.50
CA GLU A 76 3.44 8.26 -8.66
C GLU A 76 1.99 8.27 -8.15
N GLY A 77 1.55 9.41 -7.62
CA GLY A 77 0.17 9.60 -7.19
C GLY A 77 -0.19 8.99 -5.84
N VAL A 78 0.79 8.48 -5.08
CA VAL A 78 0.60 8.05 -3.68
C VAL A 78 1.66 8.65 -2.76
N SER A 79 1.29 8.93 -1.52
CA SER A 79 2.19 9.38 -0.45
C SER A 79 2.43 8.25 0.54
N VAL A 80 3.68 7.87 0.75
CA VAL A 80 4.02 6.81 1.72
C VAL A 80 4.19 7.40 3.12
N ILE A 81 3.44 6.86 4.08
CA ILE A 81 3.57 7.18 5.50
C ILE A 81 4.33 6.04 6.20
N PRO A 82 5.34 6.35 7.03
CA PRO A 82 6.06 5.35 7.83
C PRO A 82 5.18 4.68 8.90
#